data_AF-A0A6G8J6S0-F1
#
_entry.id   AF-A0A6G8J6S0-F1
#
_cell.length_a   1.000
_cell.length_b   1.000
_cell.length_c   1.000
_cell.angle_alpha   90.00
_cell.angle_beta   90.00
_cell.angle_gamma   90.00
#
_symmetry.space_group_name_H-M   'P 1'
#
loop_
_entity.id
_entity.type
_entity.pdbx_description
1 polymer ?
#
loop_
_entity_poly.entity_id
_entity_poly.type
_entity_poly.pdbx_seq_one_letter_code
_entity_poly.pdbx_strand_id
1 'polypeptide(L)'
;MFYKWLLAFKKPSNQLWVTPTYWTVVTVIFVFSLRLGARTLKADILPDITQETLDSLLNVVASSMLAVSTFSLSVMVSAFAAAANSATPRAIDLVMDDRSTRTAISSFICAFIYAIIAKTALGMGFYEQNGRFVLFISTVAVLVYLIVTLIRWVYTLSQLGRLGNTLTKIHHAAEQSLTQYRKSPTMGAALSFQPTLNMETVKAEHSGYLTHIDIQTLQRLAEKSESQIHIDLRPGELITPDTTLCFVEGRIEEHKQIQDCFVFSQERTFAQDPAWAFIVLSEAAQRALSPAVNDPGTAINVMTIMMSLLLNDTQTEQEKAEYDRLSIRPLDCKELIRDGFAPISRDGAGILEVNLVMQKVLAGIWRNVPEKEIADAALTMANQSLERAKQTIAFEPEVTLLTEKHQALFK
;
A
#
# COMPACT_ATOMS: atom_id res chain seq x y z
N MET A 1 -20.54 -10.21 -1.86
CA MET A 1 -20.38 -9.81 -0.43
C MET A 1 -19.06 -10.29 0.22
N PHE A 2 -18.68 -11.56 0.11
CA PHE A 2 -17.44 -12.07 0.75
C PHE A 2 -16.15 -11.35 0.31
N TYR A 3 -16.02 -11.00 -0.97
CA TYR A 3 -14.89 -10.26 -1.52
C TYR A 3 -14.72 -8.87 -0.88
N LYS A 4 -15.81 -8.12 -0.71
CA LYS A 4 -15.82 -6.80 -0.03
C LYS A 4 -15.33 -6.91 1.44
N TRP A 5 -15.74 -7.95 2.15
CA TRP A 5 -15.28 -8.22 3.52
C TRP A 5 -13.79 -8.59 3.57
N LEU A 6 -13.33 -9.43 2.65
CA LEU A 6 -11.92 -9.80 2.55
C LEU A 6 -11.04 -8.56 2.30
N LEU A 7 -11.46 -7.67 1.40
CA LEU A 7 -10.78 -6.39 1.15
C LEU A 7 -10.79 -5.48 2.38
N ALA A 8 -11.92 -5.39 3.08
CA ALA A 8 -12.04 -4.58 4.30
C ALA A 8 -11.06 -5.05 5.40
N PHE A 9 -10.89 -6.36 5.61
CA PHE A 9 -9.92 -6.88 6.57
C PHE A 9 -8.46 -6.69 6.16
N LYS A 10 -8.19 -6.63 4.85
CA LYS A 10 -6.85 -6.37 4.33
C LYS A 10 -6.43 -4.90 4.41
N LYS A 11 -7.37 -3.96 4.52
CA LYS A 11 -7.07 -2.51 4.57
C LYS A 11 -6.11 -2.18 5.73
N PRO A 12 -4.99 -1.46 5.50
CA PRO A 12 -3.98 -1.17 6.52
C PRO A 12 -4.54 -0.54 7.80
N SER A 13 -5.47 0.41 7.65
CA SER A 13 -6.16 1.07 8.77
C SER A 13 -6.91 0.10 9.68
N ASN A 14 -7.50 -0.95 9.11
CA ASN A 14 -8.26 -1.95 9.87
C ASN A 14 -7.32 -2.97 10.53
N GLN A 15 -6.17 -3.26 9.92
CA GLN A 15 -5.21 -4.16 10.53
C GLN A 15 -4.67 -3.64 11.88
N LEU A 16 -4.65 -2.32 12.08
CA LEU A 16 -4.23 -1.68 13.34
C LEU A 16 -5.03 -2.13 14.55
N TRP A 17 -6.33 -2.44 14.42
CA TRP A 17 -7.15 -2.96 15.52
C TRP A 17 -7.30 -4.49 15.46
N VAL A 18 -7.41 -5.06 14.25
CA VAL A 18 -7.60 -6.51 14.08
C VAL A 18 -6.42 -7.31 14.64
N THR A 19 -5.17 -6.86 14.37
CA THR A 19 -3.97 -7.58 14.80
C THR A 19 -3.84 -7.62 16.33
N PRO A 20 -3.91 -6.48 17.06
CA PRO A 20 -3.91 -6.52 18.53
C PRO A 20 -5.08 -7.31 19.12
N THR A 21 -6.30 -7.18 18.57
CA THR A 21 -7.47 -7.92 19.10
C THR A 21 -7.26 -9.43 18.97
N TYR A 22 -6.79 -9.90 17.81
CA TYR A 22 -6.48 -11.31 17.59
C TYR A 22 -5.44 -11.82 18.60
N TRP A 23 -4.31 -11.11 18.75
CA TRP A 23 -3.24 -11.51 19.67
C TRP A 23 -3.67 -11.43 21.14
N THR A 24 -4.55 -10.49 21.49
CA THR A 24 -5.15 -10.40 22.82
C THR A 24 -5.98 -11.64 23.12
N VAL A 25 -6.86 -12.06 22.20
CA VAL A 25 -7.66 -13.28 22.36
C VAL A 25 -6.76 -14.51 22.51
N VAL A 26 -5.71 -14.64 21.69
CA VAL A 26 -4.73 -15.72 21.80
C VAL A 26 -4.03 -15.70 23.16
N THR A 27 -3.64 -14.53 23.65
CA THR A 27 -2.98 -14.36 24.96
C THR A 27 -3.90 -14.76 26.11
N VAL A 28 -5.17 -14.35 26.06
CA VAL A 28 -6.19 -14.73 27.05
C VAL A 28 -6.34 -16.25 27.08
N ILE A 29 -6.53 -16.89 25.92
CA ILE A 29 -6.62 -18.34 25.79
C ILE A 29 -5.37 -19.02 26.34
N PHE A 30 -4.18 -18.49 26.02
CA PHE A 30 -2.91 -19.00 26.49
C PHE A 30 -2.83 -19.00 28.03
N VAL A 31 -3.13 -17.87 28.68
CA VAL A 31 -3.09 -17.75 30.16
C VAL A 31 -4.02 -18.78 30.82
N PHE A 32 -5.25 -18.95 30.33
CA PHE A 32 -6.16 -19.95 30.87
C PHE A 32 -5.72 -21.39 30.57
N SER A 33 -5.08 -21.63 29.42
CA SER A 33 -4.57 -22.95 29.04
C SER A 33 -3.44 -23.44 29.94
N LEU A 34 -2.67 -22.54 30.58
CA LEU A 34 -1.59 -22.91 31.50
C LEU A 34 -2.12 -23.75 32.68
N ARG A 35 -3.37 -23.54 33.11
CA ARG A 35 -4.00 -24.37 34.14
C ARG A 35 -4.29 -25.80 33.67
N LEU A 36 -4.70 -25.96 32.42
CA LEU A 36 -4.92 -27.29 31.83
C LEU A 36 -3.58 -28.04 31.69
N GLY A 37 -2.53 -27.35 31.25
CA GLY A 37 -1.17 -27.91 31.19
C GLY A 37 -0.65 -28.37 32.55
N ALA A 38 -0.85 -27.56 33.60
CA ALA A 38 -0.42 -27.91 34.96
C ALA A 38 -1.09 -29.18 35.52
N ARG A 39 -2.33 -29.50 35.12
CA ARG A 39 -3.02 -30.74 35.53
C ARG A 39 -2.41 -32.01 34.94
N THR A 40 -1.67 -31.91 33.84
CA THR A 40 -1.05 -33.08 33.19
C THR A 40 0.30 -33.47 33.80
N LEU A 41 0.88 -32.59 34.62
CA LEU A 41 2.15 -32.79 35.31
C LEU A 41 1.89 -33.37 36.71
N LYS A 42 2.61 -34.43 37.09
CA LYS A 42 2.56 -34.96 38.47
C LYS A 42 2.96 -33.86 39.46
N ALA A 43 2.24 -33.77 40.58
CA ALA A 43 2.53 -32.83 41.66
C ALA A 43 3.99 -32.97 42.16
N ASP A 44 4.61 -31.86 42.55
CA ASP A 44 5.91 -31.75 43.23
C ASP A 44 7.19 -32.10 42.45
N ILE A 45 7.15 -32.17 41.12
CA ILE A 45 8.37 -32.38 40.31
C ILE A 45 9.14 -31.07 40.08
N LEU A 46 8.44 -29.93 40.08
CA LEU A 46 8.98 -28.65 39.64
C LEU A 46 9.38 -27.74 40.82
N PRO A 47 10.43 -26.91 40.66
CA PRO A 47 10.86 -25.95 41.67
C PRO A 47 9.70 -25.04 42.12
N ASP A 48 9.59 -24.80 43.43
CA ASP A 48 8.60 -23.88 43.96
C ASP A 48 9.02 -22.43 43.70
N ILE A 49 8.16 -21.68 43.03
CA ILE A 49 8.36 -20.25 42.76
C ILE A 49 7.40 -19.49 43.67
N THR A 50 7.96 -18.62 44.51
CA THR A 50 7.16 -17.83 45.45
C THR A 50 6.20 -16.90 44.70
N GLN A 51 4.97 -16.80 45.21
CA GLN A 51 3.94 -15.94 44.65
C GLN A 51 4.39 -14.48 44.57
N GLU A 52 5.17 -14.02 45.55
CA GLU A 52 5.73 -12.66 45.60
C GLU A 52 6.70 -12.37 44.43
N THR A 53 7.50 -13.37 44.03
CA THR A 53 8.43 -13.24 42.88
C THR A 53 7.64 -13.05 41.58
N LEU A 54 6.62 -13.88 41.38
CA LEU A 54 5.72 -13.78 40.22
C LEU A 54 4.94 -12.46 40.21
N ASP A 55 4.38 -12.05 41.34
CA ASP A 55 3.66 -10.79 41.46
C ASP A 55 4.55 -9.60 41.10
N SER A 56 5.79 -9.59 41.61
CA SER A 56 6.78 -8.56 41.30
C SER A 56 7.11 -8.49 39.80
N LEU A 57 7.39 -9.64 39.15
CA LEU A 57 7.68 -9.69 37.72
C LEU A 57 6.49 -9.23 36.87
N LEU A 58 5.29 -9.72 37.16
CA LEU A 58 4.08 -9.34 36.46
C LEU A 58 3.77 -7.85 36.66
N ASN A 59 4.03 -7.30 37.84
CA ASN A 59 3.84 -5.87 38.11
C ASN A 59 4.82 -4.99 37.32
N VAL A 60 6.07 -5.41 37.19
CA VAL A 60 7.06 -4.72 36.33
C VAL A 60 6.62 -4.76 34.87
N VAL A 61 6.14 -5.89 34.37
CA VAL A 61 5.63 -5.99 32.99
C VAL A 61 4.39 -5.10 32.81
N ALA A 62 3.42 -5.16 33.72
CA ALA A 62 2.20 -4.36 33.60
C ALA A 62 2.48 -2.84 33.61
N SER A 63 3.28 -2.36 34.56
CA SER A 63 3.58 -0.93 34.67
C SER A 63 4.42 -0.40 33.50
N SER A 64 5.44 -1.16 33.08
CA SER A 64 6.32 -0.74 31.98
C SER A 64 5.64 -0.81 30.61
N MET A 65 4.89 -1.88 30.33
CA MET A 65 4.33 -2.10 29.00
C MET A 65 3.21 -1.14 28.63
N LEU A 66 2.43 -0.64 29.59
CA LEU A 66 1.44 0.41 29.32
C LEU A 66 2.11 1.70 28.87
N ALA A 67 3.19 2.10 29.56
CA ALA A 67 3.97 3.29 29.22
C ALA A 67 4.65 3.13 27.85
N VAL A 68 5.31 1.99 27.60
CA VAL A 68 5.97 1.69 26.31
C VAL A 68 4.96 1.63 25.16
N SER A 69 3.76 1.06 25.38
CA SER A 69 2.68 1.04 24.39
C SER A 69 2.22 2.45 24.03
N THR A 70 1.99 3.29 25.03
CA THR A 70 1.56 4.69 24.85
C THR A 70 2.62 5.50 24.11
N PHE A 71 3.89 5.38 24.51
CA PHE A 71 5.01 5.99 23.83
C PHE A 71 5.10 5.54 22.36
N SER A 72 4.98 4.23 22.12
CA SER A 72 5.08 3.65 20.77
C SER A 72 3.95 4.13 19.86
N LEU A 73 2.72 4.25 20.37
CA LEU A 73 1.58 4.78 19.63
C LEU A 73 1.78 6.27 19.29
N SER A 74 2.25 7.08 20.25
CA SER A 74 2.54 8.51 20.02
C SER A 74 3.58 8.72 18.91
N VAL A 75 4.66 7.93 18.97
CA VAL A 75 5.73 7.91 17.98
C VAL A 75 5.20 7.51 16.59
N MET A 76 4.36 6.47 16.52
CA MET A 76 3.72 6.04 15.28
C MET A 76 2.88 7.17 14.66
N VAL A 77 2.03 7.85 15.45
CA VAL A 77 1.21 8.98 14.97
C VAL A 77 2.08 10.13 14.48
N SER A 78 3.14 10.47 15.21
CA SER A 78 4.10 11.52 14.78
C SER A 78 4.80 11.16 13.48
N ALA A 79 5.17 9.90 13.29
CA ALA A 79 5.78 9.43 12.05
C ALA A 79 4.80 9.43 10.86
N PHE A 80 3.52 9.13 11.08
CA PHE A 80 2.49 9.27 10.03
C PHE A 80 2.31 10.74 9.64
N ALA A 81 2.27 11.65 10.62
CA ALA A 81 2.23 13.08 10.34
C ALA A 81 3.48 13.56 9.58
N ALA A 82 4.66 13.06 9.93
CA ALA A 82 5.91 13.37 9.23
C ALA A 82 5.88 12.88 7.77
N ALA A 83 5.40 11.66 7.51
CA ALA A 83 5.25 11.13 6.15
C ALA A 83 4.24 11.94 5.33
N ALA A 84 3.10 12.30 5.94
CA ALA A 84 2.08 13.13 5.30
C ALA A 84 2.61 14.52 4.89
N ASN A 85 3.42 15.12 5.75
CA ASN A 85 3.97 16.46 5.55
C ASN A 85 5.15 16.51 4.57
N SER A 86 6.00 15.48 4.59
CA SER A 86 7.22 15.41 3.77
C SER A 86 7.00 14.81 2.38
N ALA A 87 6.07 13.86 2.23
CA ALA A 87 5.69 13.29 0.94
C ALA A 87 4.29 13.77 0.55
N THR A 88 3.26 13.08 1.06
CA THR A 88 1.85 13.40 0.80
C THR A 88 0.95 12.60 1.76
N PRO A 89 -0.23 13.11 2.16
CA PRO A 89 -1.20 12.36 2.96
C PRO A 89 -1.58 10.99 2.36
N ARG A 90 -1.49 10.82 1.04
CA ARG A 90 -1.87 9.58 0.35
C ARG A 90 -0.84 8.46 0.50
N ALA A 91 0.36 8.78 0.98
CA ALA A 91 1.38 7.80 1.32
C ALA A 91 1.20 7.21 2.73
N ILE A 92 0.32 7.79 3.57
CA ILE A 92 0.10 7.34 4.95
C ILE A 92 -0.31 5.87 4.99
N ASP A 93 -1.21 5.43 4.12
CA ASP A 93 -1.69 4.04 4.09
C ASP A 93 -0.55 3.03 3.88
N LEU A 94 0.44 3.37 3.05
CA LEU A 94 1.62 2.52 2.82
C LEU A 94 2.57 2.53 4.03
N VAL A 95 2.69 3.66 4.72
CA VAL A 95 3.50 3.75 5.94
C VAL A 95 2.81 3.01 7.09
N MET A 96 1.48 3.04 7.16
CA MET A 96 0.64 2.33 8.14
C MET A 96 0.67 0.81 7.96
N ASP A 97 0.87 0.30 6.74
CA ASP A 97 0.94 -1.16 6.50
C ASP A 97 2.26 -1.81 6.98
N ASP A 98 3.07 -1.07 7.74
CA ASP A 98 4.31 -1.58 8.31
C ASP A 98 4.06 -2.66 9.39
N ARG A 99 4.30 -3.92 9.00
CA ARG A 99 4.13 -5.07 9.89
C ARG A 99 5.01 -5.01 11.12
N SER A 100 6.24 -4.49 11.02
CA SER A 100 7.17 -4.40 12.17
C SER A 100 6.58 -3.51 13.25
N THR A 101 6.08 -2.34 12.83
CA THR A 101 5.46 -1.33 13.68
C THR A 101 4.20 -1.87 14.37
N ARG A 102 3.30 -2.49 13.59
CA ARG A 102 2.07 -3.07 14.14
C ARG A 102 2.34 -4.24 15.10
N THR A 103 3.32 -5.08 14.78
CA THR A 103 3.71 -6.20 15.64
C THR A 103 4.26 -5.69 16.97
N ALA A 104 5.16 -4.70 16.95
CA ALA A 104 5.72 -4.15 18.18
C ALA A 104 4.65 -3.59 19.13
N ILE A 105 3.77 -2.72 18.63
CA ILE A 105 2.68 -2.14 19.44
C ILE A 105 1.73 -3.22 19.96
N SER A 106 1.34 -4.16 19.10
CA SER A 106 0.47 -5.28 19.51
C SER A 106 1.10 -6.09 20.63
N SER A 107 2.40 -6.39 20.53
CA SER A 107 3.15 -7.16 21.53
C SER A 107 3.22 -6.46 22.88
N PHE A 108 3.44 -5.14 22.91
CA PHE A 108 3.45 -4.38 24.16
C PHE A 108 2.07 -4.36 24.83
N ILE A 109 1.00 -4.15 24.06
CA ILE A 109 -0.38 -4.19 24.57
C ILE A 109 -0.74 -5.59 25.08
N CYS A 110 -0.38 -6.64 24.33
CA CYS A 110 -0.64 -8.02 24.73
C CYS A 110 0.13 -8.41 26.00
N ALA A 111 1.37 -7.97 26.15
CA ALA A 111 2.14 -8.20 27.37
C ALA A 111 1.56 -7.48 28.59
N PHE A 112 1.07 -6.25 28.41
CA PHE A 112 0.33 -5.55 29.46
C PHE A 112 -0.91 -6.33 29.89
N ILE A 113 -1.74 -6.76 28.93
CA ILE A 113 -2.95 -7.54 29.21
C ILE A 113 -2.61 -8.90 29.84
N TYR A 114 -1.62 -9.60 29.30
CA TYR A 114 -1.08 -10.85 29.88
C TYR A 114 -0.73 -10.64 31.35
N ALA A 115 0.03 -9.60 31.66
CA ALA A 115 0.50 -9.34 33.01
C ALA A 115 -0.65 -9.06 33.97
N ILE A 116 -1.65 -8.28 33.57
CA ILE A 116 -2.85 -8.02 34.39
C ILE A 116 -3.62 -9.32 34.65
N ILE A 117 -3.95 -10.08 33.60
CA ILE A 117 -4.76 -11.31 33.74
C ILE A 117 -4.01 -12.35 34.57
N ALA A 118 -2.73 -12.56 34.29
CA ALA A 118 -1.88 -13.48 35.04
C ALA A 118 -1.77 -13.06 36.52
N LYS A 119 -1.61 -11.76 36.80
CA LYS A 119 -1.53 -11.24 38.17
C LYS A 119 -2.85 -11.42 38.91
N THR A 120 -3.98 -11.11 38.28
CA THR A 120 -5.31 -11.31 38.86
C THR A 120 -5.57 -12.79 39.14
N ALA A 121 -5.23 -13.68 38.20
CA ALA A 121 -5.34 -15.13 38.38
C ALA A 121 -4.45 -15.64 39.52
N LEU A 122 -3.22 -15.14 39.63
CA LEU A 122 -2.30 -15.45 40.73
C LEU A 122 -2.88 -15.01 42.09
N GLY A 123 -3.44 -13.79 42.16
CA GLY A 123 -4.07 -13.26 43.38
C GLY A 123 -5.32 -14.03 43.83
N MET A 124 -6.06 -14.63 42.90
CA MET A 124 -7.21 -15.51 43.19
C MET A 124 -6.80 -16.94 43.61
N GLY A 125 -5.50 -17.25 43.70
CA GLY A 125 -5.04 -18.60 43.99
C GLY A 125 -5.31 -19.60 42.86
N PHE A 126 -5.44 -19.13 41.61
CA PHE A 126 -5.78 -19.96 40.45
C PHE A 126 -4.66 -20.95 40.06
N TYR A 127 -3.42 -20.68 40.50
CA TYR A 127 -2.24 -21.49 40.19
C TYR A 127 -1.69 -22.21 41.43
N GLU A 128 -1.61 -23.54 41.33
CA GLU A 128 -0.88 -24.43 42.25
C GLU A 128 0.65 -24.36 41.97
N GLN A 129 1.48 -25.04 42.76
CA GLN A 129 2.96 -24.99 42.67
C GLN A 129 3.49 -25.20 41.25
N ASN A 130 3.10 -26.30 40.59
CA ASN A 130 3.49 -26.58 39.20
C ASN A 130 3.01 -25.48 38.23
N GLY A 131 1.81 -24.93 38.47
CA GLY A 131 1.26 -23.83 37.65
C GLY A 131 2.04 -22.53 37.81
N ARG A 132 2.55 -22.23 39.01
CA ARG A 132 3.42 -21.08 39.28
C ARG A 132 4.75 -21.20 38.56
N PHE A 133 5.36 -22.39 38.55
CA PHE A 133 6.60 -22.63 37.80
C PHE A 133 6.39 -22.43 36.29
N VAL A 134 5.31 -22.98 35.72
CA VAL A 134 4.98 -22.79 34.31
C VAL A 134 4.74 -21.31 33.99
N LEU A 135 4.01 -20.60 34.87
CA LEU A 135 3.77 -19.16 34.73
C LEU A 135 5.06 -18.34 34.81
N PHE A 136 6.03 -18.77 35.63
CA PHE A 136 7.33 -18.12 35.73
C PHE A 136 8.11 -18.27 34.41
N ILE A 137 8.22 -19.49 33.88
CA ILE A 137 8.90 -19.74 32.59
C ILE A 137 8.21 -18.99 31.45
N SER A 138 6.88 -18.97 31.39
CA SER A 138 6.15 -18.21 30.37
C SER A 138 6.39 -16.70 30.50
N THR A 139 6.44 -16.18 31.73
CA THR A 139 6.70 -14.76 31.98
C THR A 139 8.13 -14.38 31.59
N VAL A 140 9.13 -15.23 31.87
CA VAL A 140 10.51 -15.04 31.41
C VAL A 140 10.59 -15.07 29.88
N ALA A 141 9.91 -16.01 29.23
CA ALA A 141 9.86 -16.09 27.77
C ALA A 141 9.21 -14.83 27.15
N VAL A 142 8.12 -14.34 27.74
CA VAL A 142 7.48 -13.07 27.35
C VAL A 142 8.45 -11.90 27.53
N LEU A 143 9.17 -11.81 28.65
CA LEU A 143 10.17 -10.77 28.88
C LEU A 143 11.29 -10.78 27.82
N VAL A 144 11.85 -11.94 27.52
CA VAL A 144 12.88 -12.09 26.48
C VAL A 144 12.34 -11.64 25.12
N TYR A 145 11.13 -12.10 24.77
CA TYR A 145 10.45 -11.68 23.53
C TYR A 145 10.23 -10.16 23.46
N LEU A 146 9.85 -9.54 24.58
CA LEU A 146 9.63 -8.10 24.65
C LEU A 146 10.92 -7.31 24.49
N ILE A 147 12.03 -7.78 25.07
CA ILE A 147 13.35 -7.15 24.89
C ILE A 147 13.74 -7.16 23.42
N VAL A 148 13.62 -8.31 22.75
CA VAL A 148 13.91 -8.42 21.30
C VAL A 148 12.99 -7.51 20.48
N THR A 149 11.70 -7.48 20.82
CA THR A 149 10.70 -6.65 20.15
C THR A 149 10.99 -5.16 20.33
N LEU A 150 11.41 -4.73 21.52
CA LEU A 150 11.79 -3.36 21.82
C LEU A 150 13.03 -2.93 21.04
N ILE A 151 14.06 -3.77 20.97
CA ILE A 151 15.27 -3.49 20.18
C ILE A 151 14.91 -3.34 18.69
N ARG A 152 14.10 -4.26 18.14
CA ARG A 152 13.62 -4.18 16.75
C ARG A 152 12.78 -2.93 16.52
N TRP A 153 11.96 -2.54 17.50
CA TRP A 153 11.14 -1.34 17.43
C TRP A 153 11.99 -0.07 17.37
N VAL A 154 13.02 0.04 18.20
CA VAL A 154 13.97 1.18 18.17
C VAL A 154 14.68 1.27 16.81
N TYR A 155 15.07 0.13 16.23
CA TYR A 155 15.62 0.12 14.87
C TYR A 155 14.61 0.61 13.82
N THR A 156 13.38 0.12 13.90
CA THR A 156 12.27 0.50 12.99
C THR A 156 11.96 2.00 13.10
N LEU A 157 12.00 2.56 14.30
CA LEU A 157 11.78 3.97 14.57
C LEU A 157 12.76 4.88 13.81
N SER A 158 14.02 4.46 13.69
CA SER A 158 15.02 5.25 12.96
C SER A 158 14.67 5.45 11.47
N GLN A 159 13.75 4.64 10.92
CA GLN A 159 13.34 4.67 9.52
C GLN A 159 11.92 5.20 9.32
N LEU A 160 11.08 5.18 10.36
CA LEU A 160 9.68 5.62 10.28
C LEU A 160 9.61 7.13 10.00
N GLY A 161 8.73 7.53 9.08
CA GLY A 161 8.52 8.95 8.74
C GLY A 161 9.63 9.62 7.95
N ARG A 162 10.76 8.93 7.66
CA ARG A 162 11.78 9.42 6.74
C ARG A 162 11.27 9.40 5.30
N LEU A 163 11.43 10.50 4.59
CA LEU A 163 11.01 10.64 3.20
C LEU A 163 11.54 9.51 2.31
N GLY A 164 12.82 9.14 2.45
CA GLY A 164 13.40 8.04 1.68
C GLY A 164 12.70 6.69 1.89
N ASN A 165 12.30 6.38 3.13
CA ASN A 165 11.53 5.16 3.42
C ASN A 165 10.12 5.24 2.82
N THR A 166 9.46 6.39 2.92
CA THR A 166 8.15 6.63 2.29
C THR A 166 8.21 6.45 0.77
N LEU A 167 9.21 7.04 0.12
CA LEU A 167 9.43 6.88 -1.33
C LEU A 167 9.73 5.42 -1.71
N THR A 168 10.49 4.70 -0.88
CA THR A 168 10.76 3.25 -1.09
C THR A 168 9.48 2.43 -1.01
N LYS A 169 8.58 2.74 -0.07
CA LYS A 169 7.28 2.07 0.05
C LYS A 169 6.37 2.37 -1.14
N ILE A 170 6.33 3.62 -1.61
CA ILE A 170 5.59 3.99 -2.82
C ILE A 170 6.18 3.29 -4.04
N HIS A 171 7.51 3.24 -4.17
CA HIS A 171 8.19 2.51 -5.24
C HIS A 171 7.78 1.03 -5.24
N HIS A 172 7.82 0.34 -4.10
CA HIS A 172 7.45 -1.07 -4.05
C HIS A 172 5.97 -1.31 -4.39
N ALA A 173 5.07 -0.43 -3.94
CA ALA A 173 3.66 -0.50 -4.31
C ALA A 173 3.46 -0.28 -5.83
N ALA A 174 4.18 0.70 -6.41
CA ALA A 174 4.19 0.95 -7.84
C ALA A 174 4.68 -0.26 -8.62
N GLU A 175 5.83 -0.80 -8.23
CA GLU A 175 6.46 -1.98 -8.85
C GLU A 175 5.50 -3.18 -8.84
N GLN A 176 4.88 -3.48 -7.69
CA GLN A 176 3.90 -4.56 -7.59
C GLN A 176 2.71 -4.37 -8.55
N SER A 177 2.11 -3.18 -8.54
CA SER A 177 0.95 -2.88 -9.41
C SER A 177 1.29 -2.89 -10.90
N LEU A 178 2.46 -2.36 -11.27
CA LEU A 178 2.93 -2.29 -12.66
C LEU A 178 3.35 -3.66 -13.16
N THR A 179 4.06 -4.46 -12.36
CA THR A 179 4.38 -5.84 -12.68
C THR A 179 3.09 -6.64 -12.87
N GLN A 180 2.12 -6.54 -11.96
CA GLN A 180 0.83 -7.23 -12.09
C GLN A 180 0.10 -6.84 -13.38
N TYR A 181 0.09 -5.54 -13.71
CA TYR A 181 -0.48 -5.06 -14.97
C TYR A 181 0.26 -5.63 -16.19
N ARG A 182 1.60 -5.65 -16.20
CA ARG A 182 2.39 -6.22 -17.30
C ARG A 182 2.17 -7.72 -17.46
N LYS A 183 2.01 -8.47 -16.35
CA LYS A 183 1.67 -9.91 -16.38
C LYS A 183 0.31 -10.16 -17.02
N SER A 184 -0.67 -9.34 -16.67
CA SER A 184 -2.06 -9.52 -17.06
C SER A 184 -2.72 -8.18 -17.39
N PRO A 185 -2.44 -7.60 -18.59
CA PRO A 185 -2.93 -6.27 -18.96
C PRO A 185 -4.46 -6.19 -18.99
N THR A 186 -5.12 -7.33 -19.24
CA THR A 186 -6.57 -7.48 -19.27
C THR A 186 -7.16 -8.06 -17.98
N MET A 187 -6.36 -8.19 -16.91
CA MET A 187 -6.78 -8.85 -15.66
C MET A 187 -7.32 -10.28 -15.89
N GLY A 188 -6.75 -10.98 -16.88
CA GLY A 188 -7.13 -12.33 -17.30
C GLY A 188 -8.29 -12.37 -18.31
N ALA A 189 -8.92 -11.24 -18.62
CA ALA A 189 -10.00 -11.17 -19.61
C ALA A 189 -9.50 -11.33 -21.06
N ALA A 190 -10.37 -11.77 -21.96
CA ALA A 190 -10.05 -11.92 -23.38
C ALA A 190 -9.81 -10.56 -24.06
N LEU A 191 -8.87 -10.55 -25.01
CA LEU A 191 -8.57 -9.43 -25.89
C LEU A 191 -9.57 -9.40 -27.07
N SER A 192 -10.85 -9.14 -26.80
CA SER A 192 -11.83 -8.94 -27.87
C SER A 192 -13.05 -8.16 -27.37
N PHE A 193 -13.08 -6.86 -27.66
CA PHE A 193 -14.31 -6.08 -27.68
C PHE A 193 -14.72 -5.90 -29.14
N GLN A 194 -15.87 -6.44 -29.52
CA GLN A 194 -16.55 -6.04 -30.75
C GLN A 194 -17.94 -5.53 -30.36
N PRO A 195 -18.22 -4.23 -30.47
CA PRO A 195 -19.54 -3.71 -30.15
C PRO A 195 -20.57 -4.30 -31.12
N THR A 196 -21.58 -4.97 -30.58
CA THR A 196 -22.73 -5.48 -31.32
C THR A 196 -23.97 -4.63 -31.04
N LEU A 197 -24.95 -4.65 -31.95
CA LEU A 197 -26.11 -3.77 -31.88
C LEU A 197 -27.03 -4.01 -30.67
N ASN A 198 -26.86 -5.12 -29.94
CA ASN A 198 -27.73 -5.55 -28.84
C ASN A 198 -26.97 -5.63 -27.51
N MET A 199 -26.35 -4.53 -27.08
CA MET A 199 -25.66 -4.45 -25.79
C MET A 199 -26.50 -3.68 -24.76
N GLU A 200 -26.76 -4.32 -23.62
CA GLU A 200 -27.33 -3.66 -22.45
C GLU A 200 -26.24 -2.94 -21.65
N THR A 201 -26.55 -1.76 -21.12
CA THR A 201 -25.56 -0.93 -20.40
C THR A 201 -25.80 -1.02 -18.91
N VAL A 202 -24.79 -1.47 -18.15
CA VAL A 202 -24.82 -1.46 -16.68
C VAL A 202 -24.15 -0.18 -16.20
N LYS A 203 -24.92 0.70 -15.55
CA LYS A 203 -24.41 1.96 -15.00
C LYS A 203 -24.08 1.84 -13.51
N ALA A 204 -23.21 2.72 -13.05
CA ALA A 204 -22.94 2.90 -11.64
C ALA A 204 -24.16 3.45 -10.90
N GLU A 205 -24.23 3.21 -9.59
CA GLU A 205 -25.26 3.81 -8.72
C GLU A 205 -24.65 4.72 -7.65
N HIS A 206 -23.32 4.85 -7.65
CA HIS A 206 -22.54 5.47 -6.60
C HIS A 206 -21.49 6.40 -7.22
N SER A 207 -21.08 7.41 -6.44
CA SER A 207 -19.95 8.27 -6.77
C SER A 207 -18.72 7.87 -5.98
N GLY A 208 -17.54 7.96 -6.59
CA GLY A 208 -16.26 7.66 -5.95
C GLY A 208 -15.23 7.15 -6.95
N TYR A 209 -14.18 6.51 -6.47
CA TYR A 209 -13.19 5.85 -7.32
C TYR A 209 -13.45 4.36 -7.40
N LEU A 210 -13.34 3.79 -8.60
CA LEU A 210 -13.29 2.34 -8.77
C LEU A 210 -11.94 1.83 -8.22
N THR A 211 -11.96 0.95 -7.23
CA THR A 211 -10.73 0.44 -6.60
C THR A 211 -10.41 -0.99 -6.99
N HIS A 212 -11.45 -1.83 -7.14
CA HIS A 212 -11.28 -3.22 -7.50
C HIS A 212 -12.42 -3.69 -8.40
N ILE A 213 -12.11 -4.62 -9.29
CA ILE A 213 -13.08 -5.38 -10.06
C ILE A 213 -12.94 -6.86 -9.68
N ASP A 214 -14.04 -7.48 -9.27
CA ASP A 214 -14.12 -8.93 -9.04
C ASP A 214 -14.33 -9.67 -10.37
N ILE A 215 -13.26 -9.79 -11.15
CA ILE A 215 -13.26 -10.43 -12.49
C ILE A 215 -13.76 -11.87 -12.41
N GLN A 216 -13.39 -12.60 -11.35
CA GLN A 216 -13.79 -14.00 -11.18
C GLN A 216 -15.31 -14.14 -11.00
N THR A 217 -15.92 -13.28 -10.18
CA THR A 217 -17.39 -13.31 -10.01
C THR A 217 -18.09 -12.85 -11.28
N LEU A 218 -17.57 -11.84 -12.01
CA LEU A 218 -18.11 -11.42 -13.30
C LEU A 218 -18.12 -12.55 -14.34
N GLN A 219 -17.03 -13.33 -14.44
CA GLN A 219 -16.96 -14.48 -15.35
C GLN A 219 -18.08 -15.48 -15.04
N ARG A 220 -18.25 -15.85 -13.77
CA ARG A 220 -19.30 -16.82 -13.37
C ARG A 220 -20.71 -16.33 -13.71
N LEU A 221 -20.96 -15.04 -13.58
CA LEU A 221 -22.25 -14.43 -13.95
C LEU A 221 -22.46 -14.47 -15.47
N ALA A 222 -21.41 -14.19 -16.24
CA ALA A 222 -21.43 -14.24 -17.70
C ALA A 222 -21.66 -15.68 -18.21
N GLU A 223 -20.98 -16.68 -17.62
CA GLU A 223 -21.16 -18.11 -17.92
C GLU A 223 -22.58 -18.58 -17.63
N LYS A 224 -23.13 -18.26 -16.45
CA LYS A 224 -24.48 -18.65 -16.03
C LYS A 224 -25.56 -18.11 -16.97
N SER A 225 -25.31 -16.95 -17.56
CA SER A 225 -26.27 -16.24 -18.41
C SER A 225 -25.94 -16.35 -19.91
N GLU A 226 -24.97 -17.19 -20.28
CA GLU A 226 -24.44 -17.35 -21.64
C GLU A 226 -24.12 -16.03 -22.37
N SER A 227 -23.76 -15.00 -21.61
CA SER A 227 -23.58 -13.62 -22.08
C SER A 227 -22.09 -13.25 -22.14
N GLN A 228 -21.77 -12.15 -22.83
CA GLN A 228 -20.42 -11.56 -22.82
C GLN A 228 -20.47 -10.23 -22.07
N ILE A 229 -19.46 -9.93 -21.24
CA ILE A 229 -19.39 -8.67 -20.49
C ILE A 229 -18.14 -7.90 -20.88
N HIS A 230 -18.34 -6.68 -21.36
CA HIS A 230 -17.28 -5.78 -21.78
C HIS A 230 -17.14 -4.62 -20.79
N ILE A 231 -16.08 -4.67 -20.00
CA ILE A 231 -15.78 -3.69 -18.95
C ILE A 231 -15.18 -2.43 -19.59
N ASP A 232 -15.80 -1.28 -19.36
CA ASP A 232 -15.45 0.00 -20.00
C ASP A 232 -14.54 0.90 -19.13
N LEU A 233 -14.18 0.41 -17.94
CA LEU A 233 -13.46 1.16 -16.93
C LEU A 233 -12.24 0.42 -16.40
N ARG A 234 -11.32 1.19 -15.81
CA ARG A 234 -10.17 0.70 -15.06
C ARG A 234 -10.22 1.16 -13.61
N PRO A 235 -9.70 0.36 -12.66
CA PRO A 235 -9.46 0.84 -11.32
C PRO A 235 -8.58 2.09 -11.31
N GLY A 236 -8.98 3.08 -10.51
CA GLY A 236 -8.41 4.42 -10.48
C GLY A 236 -9.30 5.50 -11.09
N GLU A 237 -10.24 5.12 -11.95
CA GLU A 237 -11.17 6.06 -12.58
C GLU A 237 -12.20 6.62 -11.59
N LEU A 238 -12.52 7.90 -11.76
CA LEU A 238 -13.58 8.59 -11.02
C LEU A 238 -14.93 8.25 -11.64
N ILE A 239 -15.85 7.81 -10.79
CA ILE A 239 -17.17 7.28 -11.14
C ILE A 239 -18.23 8.23 -10.63
N THR A 240 -19.23 8.46 -11.49
CA THR A 240 -20.48 9.15 -11.20
C THR A 240 -21.67 8.22 -11.45
N PRO A 241 -22.88 8.50 -10.94
CA PRO A 241 -24.04 7.61 -11.08
C PRO A 241 -24.51 7.37 -12.54
N ASP A 242 -24.03 8.14 -13.50
CA ASP A 242 -24.31 7.96 -14.92
C ASP A 242 -23.18 7.25 -15.68
N THR A 243 -22.04 6.98 -15.02
CA THR A 243 -20.89 6.28 -15.61
C THR A 243 -21.26 4.85 -15.98
N THR A 244 -20.95 4.46 -17.21
CA THR A 244 -21.07 3.07 -17.67
C THR A 244 -19.99 2.21 -17.04
N LEU A 245 -20.38 1.13 -16.36
CA LEU A 245 -19.44 0.16 -15.80
C LEU A 245 -19.01 -0.87 -16.83
N CYS A 246 -20.00 -1.43 -17.53
CA CYS A 246 -19.79 -2.42 -18.56
C CYS A 246 -20.98 -2.49 -19.53
N PHE A 247 -20.72 -3.08 -20.69
CA PHE A 247 -21.72 -3.48 -21.67
C PHE A 247 -21.91 -4.98 -21.60
N VAL A 248 -23.16 -5.43 -21.66
CA VAL A 248 -23.53 -6.85 -21.63
C VAL A 248 -24.11 -7.21 -22.98
N GLU A 249 -23.46 -8.11 -23.71
CA GLU A 249 -24.02 -8.73 -24.91
C GLU A 249 -24.80 -9.98 -24.51
N GLY A 250 -26.11 -9.94 -24.73
CA GLY A 250 -27.06 -10.92 -24.21
C GLY A 250 -28.04 -10.27 -23.24
N ARG A 251 -28.57 -11.05 -22.30
CA ARG A 251 -29.51 -10.56 -21.29
C ARG A 251 -29.15 -11.11 -19.93
N ILE A 252 -28.85 -10.22 -19.00
CA ILE A 252 -28.61 -10.56 -17.59
C ILE A 252 -29.63 -9.80 -16.74
N GLU A 253 -30.60 -10.50 -16.16
CA GLU A 253 -31.61 -9.87 -15.30
C GLU A 253 -31.01 -9.41 -13.96
N GLU A 254 -29.87 -9.97 -13.56
CA GLU A 254 -29.22 -9.78 -12.26
C GLU A 254 -28.22 -8.60 -12.25
N HIS A 255 -28.61 -7.42 -12.78
CA HIS A 255 -27.77 -6.21 -12.88
C HIS A 255 -27.08 -5.83 -11.57
N LYS A 256 -27.78 -5.98 -10.45
CA LYS A 256 -27.25 -5.69 -9.12
C LYS A 256 -26.07 -6.58 -8.74
N GLN A 257 -26.05 -7.83 -9.18
CA GLN A 257 -24.93 -8.74 -8.94
C GLN A 257 -23.70 -8.33 -9.76
N ILE A 258 -23.89 -7.84 -10.98
CA ILE A 258 -22.82 -7.25 -11.80
C ILE A 258 -22.26 -6.00 -11.10
N GLN A 259 -23.13 -5.07 -10.71
CA GLN A 259 -22.72 -3.84 -10.00
C GLN A 259 -21.96 -4.16 -8.71
N ASP A 260 -22.34 -5.21 -7.98
CA ASP A 260 -21.67 -5.64 -6.75
C ASP A 260 -20.23 -6.16 -6.96
N CYS A 261 -19.86 -6.49 -8.19
CA CYS A 261 -18.49 -6.87 -8.57
C CYS A 261 -17.56 -5.66 -8.73
N PHE A 262 -18.11 -4.46 -8.85
CA PHE A 262 -17.35 -3.21 -8.90
C PHE A 262 -17.27 -2.62 -7.48
N VAL A 263 -16.05 -2.46 -6.98
CA VAL A 263 -15.80 -1.98 -5.61
C VAL A 263 -15.38 -0.52 -5.64
N PHE A 264 -16.24 0.34 -5.09
CA PHE A 264 -16.01 1.79 -5.02
C PHE A 264 -15.47 2.23 -3.65
N SER A 265 -14.71 3.31 -3.64
CA SER A 265 -14.18 3.98 -2.44
C SER A 265 -14.16 5.49 -2.64
N GLN A 266 -14.09 6.27 -1.55
CA GLN A 266 -13.88 7.71 -1.64
C GLN A 266 -12.44 8.08 -2.07
N GLU A 267 -11.50 7.15 -1.89
CA GLU A 267 -10.07 7.35 -2.17
C GLU A 267 -9.56 6.25 -3.11
N ARG A 268 -8.59 6.60 -3.97
CA ARG A 268 -7.86 5.66 -4.82
C ARG A 268 -6.94 4.75 -3.99
N THR A 269 -6.63 3.57 -4.53
CA THR A 269 -5.82 2.55 -3.85
C THR A 269 -4.77 2.00 -4.79
N PHE A 270 -3.57 1.66 -4.28
CA PHE A 270 -2.45 1.15 -5.09
C PHE A 270 -2.65 -0.25 -5.70
N ALA A 271 -3.63 -1.04 -5.23
CA ALA A 271 -3.70 -2.47 -5.50
C ALA A 271 -3.93 -2.85 -6.98
N GLN A 272 -4.82 -2.14 -7.68
CA GLN A 272 -5.14 -2.40 -9.10
C GLN A 272 -4.97 -1.16 -10.00
N ASP A 273 -4.31 -0.12 -9.48
CA ASP A 273 -4.18 1.18 -10.14
C ASP A 273 -2.69 1.57 -10.22
N PRO A 274 -2.00 1.20 -11.31
CA PRO A 274 -0.59 1.50 -11.48
C PRO A 274 -0.33 3.01 -11.63
N ALA A 275 -1.29 3.79 -12.09
CA ALA A 275 -1.15 5.25 -12.26
C ALA A 275 -1.13 5.99 -10.93
N TRP A 276 -1.82 5.46 -9.91
CA TRP A 276 -1.90 6.12 -8.61
C TRP A 276 -0.53 6.32 -7.97
N ALA A 277 0.38 5.35 -8.09
CA ALA A 277 1.70 5.48 -7.51
C ALA A 277 2.54 6.59 -8.15
N PHE A 278 2.40 6.81 -9.46
CA PHE A 278 3.06 7.91 -10.17
C PHE A 278 2.51 9.27 -9.73
N ILE A 279 1.20 9.37 -9.51
CA ILE A 279 0.58 10.60 -8.97
C ILE A 279 1.11 10.87 -7.56
N VAL A 280 1.13 9.88 -6.67
CA VAL A 280 1.62 10.02 -5.29
C VAL A 280 3.11 10.37 -5.25
N LEU A 281 3.93 9.79 -6.12
CA LEU A 281 5.33 10.18 -6.30
C LEU A 281 5.44 11.63 -6.79
N SER A 282 4.64 12.02 -7.78
CA SER A 282 4.60 13.40 -8.30
C SER A 282 4.24 14.38 -7.20
N GLU A 283 3.23 14.11 -6.38
CA GLU A 283 2.86 14.97 -5.26
C GLU A 283 4.03 15.17 -4.27
N ALA A 284 4.81 14.13 -4.00
CA ALA A 284 6.00 14.24 -3.15
C ALA A 284 7.08 15.12 -3.79
N ALA A 285 7.29 15.01 -5.10
CA ALA A 285 8.21 15.91 -5.83
C ALA A 285 7.71 17.36 -5.85
N GLN A 286 6.42 17.59 -6.08
CA GLN A 286 5.83 18.93 -6.03
C GLN A 286 5.96 19.57 -4.65
N ARG A 287 5.75 18.78 -3.58
CA ARG A 287 5.95 19.23 -2.21
C ARG A 287 7.40 19.66 -1.98
N ALA A 288 8.36 18.88 -2.47
CA ALA A 288 9.78 19.19 -2.39
C ALA A 288 10.15 20.46 -3.17
N LEU A 289 9.58 20.66 -4.36
CA LEU A 289 9.77 21.86 -5.19
C LEU A 289 9.04 23.10 -4.67
N SER A 290 8.14 22.95 -3.70
CA SER A 290 7.39 24.08 -3.16
C SER A 290 8.32 25.11 -2.51
N PRO A 291 7.97 26.42 -2.53
CA PRO A 291 8.79 27.47 -1.92
C PRO A 291 9.08 27.25 -0.44
N ALA A 292 8.23 26.51 0.28
CA ALA A 292 8.39 26.23 1.70
C ALA A 292 9.45 25.16 2.00
N VAL A 293 9.70 24.24 1.07
CA VAL A 293 10.67 23.13 1.26
C VAL A 293 11.94 23.37 0.45
N ASN A 294 11.79 23.74 -0.83
CA ASN A 294 12.89 24.07 -1.74
C ASN A 294 14.00 23.00 -1.78
N ASP A 295 13.62 21.75 -2.02
CA ASP A 295 14.53 20.60 -2.18
C ASP A 295 14.43 19.98 -3.59
N PRO A 296 15.13 20.53 -4.58
CA PRO A 296 15.21 19.97 -5.94
C PRO A 296 15.78 18.55 -5.98
N GLY A 297 16.63 18.17 -5.02
CA GLY A 297 17.27 16.85 -4.96
C GLY A 297 16.25 15.72 -4.77
N THR A 298 15.25 15.95 -3.92
CA THR A 298 14.13 15.01 -3.77
C THR A 298 13.33 14.86 -5.05
N ALA A 299 13.02 15.95 -5.77
CA ALA A 299 12.29 15.85 -7.03
C ALA A 299 13.07 15.09 -8.11
N ILE A 300 14.38 15.31 -8.18
CA ILE A 300 15.31 14.55 -9.03
C ILE A 300 15.29 13.05 -8.68
N ASN A 301 15.34 12.72 -7.39
CA ASN A 301 15.26 11.34 -6.93
C ASN A 301 13.92 10.69 -7.33
N VAL A 302 12.81 11.39 -7.13
CA VAL A 302 11.47 10.91 -7.53
C VAL A 302 11.39 10.63 -9.04
N MET A 303 11.88 11.52 -9.90
CA MET A 303 11.89 11.28 -11.35
C MET A 303 12.74 10.05 -11.71
N THR A 304 13.84 9.83 -10.99
CA THR A 304 14.71 8.66 -11.19
C THR A 304 14.00 7.37 -10.76
N ILE A 305 13.24 7.40 -9.65
CA ILE A 305 12.38 6.29 -9.20
C ILE A 305 11.33 5.97 -10.28
N MET A 306 10.61 6.97 -10.79
CA MET A 306 9.62 6.80 -11.85
C MET A 306 10.23 6.20 -13.12
N MET A 307 11.40 6.69 -13.54
CA MET A 307 12.15 6.12 -14.66
C MET A 307 12.47 4.65 -14.42
N SER A 308 13.04 4.33 -13.25
CA SER A 308 13.42 2.95 -12.91
C SER A 308 12.22 2.01 -12.95
N LEU A 309 11.06 2.43 -12.45
CA LEU A 309 9.83 1.63 -12.48
C LEU A 309 9.40 1.30 -13.92
N LEU A 310 9.44 2.29 -14.82
CA LEU A 310 9.06 2.09 -16.21
C LEU A 310 10.09 1.25 -16.97
N LEU A 311 11.37 1.40 -16.68
CA LEU A 311 12.44 0.64 -17.33
C LEU A 311 12.64 -0.78 -16.77
N ASN A 312 12.14 -1.07 -15.57
CA ASN A 312 12.25 -2.39 -14.95
C ASN A 312 11.29 -3.35 -15.65
N ASP A 313 11.69 -3.82 -16.84
CA ASP A 313 11.03 -4.88 -17.57
C ASP A 313 11.48 -6.22 -16.99
N THR A 314 10.76 -6.67 -15.96
CA THR A 314 10.78 -8.10 -15.65
C THR A 314 10.11 -8.76 -16.84
N GLN A 315 10.89 -9.45 -17.68
CA GLN A 315 10.42 -10.32 -18.78
C GLN A 315 9.34 -11.27 -18.26
N THR A 316 8.13 -10.76 -18.16
CA THR A 316 7.03 -11.50 -17.58
C THR A 316 6.28 -12.03 -18.77
N GLU A 317 6.36 -13.33 -18.96
CA GLU A 317 5.47 -14.01 -19.88
C GLU A 317 4.03 -13.58 -19.56
N GLN A 318 3.38 -12.96 -20.54
CA GLN A 318 1.99 -12.53 -20.40
C GLN A 318 1.15 -13.78 -20.13
N GLU A 319 0.39 -13.74 -19.04
CA GLU A 319 -0.51 -14.83 -18.70
C GLU A 319 -1.58 -14.96 -19.78
N LYS A 320 -1.90 -16.19 -20.16
CA LYS A 320 -3.00 -16.45 -21.09
C LYS A 320 -4.31 -15.97 -20.45
N ALA A 321 -5.20 -15.44 -21.28
CA ALA A 321 -6.55 -15.08 -20.83
C ALA A 321 -7.22 -16.30 -20.19
N GLU A 322 -7.63 -16.15 -18.93
CA GLU A 322 -8.35 -17.15 -18.13
C GLU A 322 -9.87 -16.98 -18.29
N TYR A 323 -10.32 -15.75 -18.56
CA TYR A 323 -11.72 -15.37 -18.60
C TYR A 323 -12.14 -15.07 -20.04
N ASP A 324 -12.76 -16.05 -20.68
CA ASP A 324 -13.15 -16.04 -22.10
C ASP A 324 -14.47 -15.30 -22.38
N ARG A 325 -15.28 -15.02 -21.34
CA ARG A 325 -16.57 -14.31 -21.44
C ARG A 325 -16.47 -12.81 -21.15
N LEU A 326 -15.26 -12.34 -20.84
CA LEU A 326 -15.00 -10.97 -20.40
C LEU A 326 -14.03 -10.29 -21.36
N SER A 327 -14.22 -8.99 -21.56
CA SER A 327 -13.17 -8.10 -22.07
C SER A 327 -13.06 -6.87 -21.19
N ILE A 328 -11.92 -6.19 -21.22
CA ILE A 328 -11.73 -4.93 -20.49
C ILE A 328 -11.00 -3.92 -21.37
N ARG A 329 -11.39 -2.65 -21.24
CA ARG A 329 -10.68 -1.52 -21.84
C ARG A 329 -9.18 -1.58 -21.46
N PRO A 330 -8.25 -1.36 -22.41
CA PRO A 330 -6.83 -1.27 -22.07
C PRO A 330 -6.55 -0.04 -21.19
N LEU A 331 -5.52 -0.12 -20.34
CA LEU A 331 -5.05 1.04 -19.59
C LEU A 331 -4.43 2.06 -20.56
N ASP A 332 -4.75 3.35 -20.42
CA ASP A 332 -4.03 4.40 -21.13
C ASP A 332 -2.68 4.65 -20.45
N CYS A 333 -1.64 3.95 -20.92
CA CYS A 333 -0.30 4.05 -20.36
C CYS A 333 0.32 5.45 -20.50
N LYS A 334 -0.22 6.33 -21.36
CA LYS A 334 0.26 7.71 -21.53
C LYS A 334 0.00 8.55 -20.28
N GLU A 335 -1.04 8.20 -19.53
CA GLU A 335 -1.38 8.88 -18.28
C GLU A 335 -0.29 8.72 -17.22
N LEU A 336 0.46 7.60 -17.23
CA LEU A 336 1.60 7.39 -16.32
C LEU A 336 2.66 8.49 -16.49
N ILE A 337 2.95 8.85 -17.75
CA ILE A 337 3.91 9.92 -18.06
C ILE A 337 3.29 11.29 -17.76
N ARG A 338 2.07 11.52 -18.24
CA ARG A 338 1.38 12.80 -18.08
C ARG A 338 1.24 13.15 -16.61
N ASP A 339 0.66 12.27 -15.82
CA ASP A 339 0.28 12.55 -14.44
C ASP A 339 1.48 12.45 -13.48
N GLY A 340 2.51 11.67 -13.84
CA GLY A 340 3.76 11.59 -13.09
C GLY A 340 4.69 12.79 -13.31
N PHE A 341 4.87 13.25 -14.55
CA PHE A 341 5.92 14.23 -14.89
C PHE A 341 5.38 15.64 -15.17
N ALA A 342 4.15 15.82 -15.64
CA ALA A 342 3.62 17.15 -15.95
C ALA A 342 3.60 18.10 -14.74
N PRO A 343 3.21 17.65 -13.53
CA PRO A 343 3.19 18.54 -12.37
C PRO A 343 4.60 18.93 -11.93
N ILE A 344 5.56 17.99 -11.94
CA ILE A 344 6.98 18.26 -11.66
C ILE A 344 7.56 19.24 -12.68
N SER A 345 7.25 19.05 -13.98
CA SER A 345 7.68 19.96 -15.04
C SER A 345 7.13 21.38 -14.86
N ARG A 346 5.89 21.52 -14.36
CA ARG A 346 5.29 22.83 -14.11
C ARG A 346 5.95 23.52 -12.90
N ASP A 347 6.06 22.81 -11.79
CA ASP A 347 6.49 23.40 -10.51
C ASP A 347 8.03 23.58 -10.47
N GLY A 348 8.79 22.77 -11.21
CA GLY A 348 10.24 22.86 -11.35
C GLY A 348 10.73 23.64 -12.57
N ALA A 349 9.84 24.30 -13.33
CA ALA A 349 10.15 24.91 -14.62
C ALA A 349 11.33 25.92 -14.55
N GLY A 350 11.45 26.67 -13.45
CA GLY A 350 12.53 27.65 -13.25
C GLY A 350 13.82 27.10 -12.66
N ILE A 351 13.93 25.78 -12.42
CA ILE A 351 15.08 25.16 -11.75
C ILE A 351 15.88 24.33 -12.76
N LEU A 352 17.07 24.81 -13.12
CA LEU A 352 17.86 24.21 -14.20
C LEU A 352 18.22 22.74 -13.91
N GLU A 353 18.65 22.41 -12.70
CA GLU A 353 19.09 21.06 -12.34
C GLU A 353 17.96 20.05 -12.49
N VAL A 354 16.73 20.44 -12.12
CA VAL A 354 15.52 19.63 -12.29
C VAL A 354 15.25 19.40 -13.77
N ASN A 355 15.31 20.44 -14.60
CA ASN A 355 15.06 20.34 -16.03
C ASN A 355 16.12 19.49 -16.75
N LEU A 356 17.40 19.64 -16.42
CA LEU A 356 18.48 18.83 -17.00
C LEU A 356 18.29 17.34 -16.69
N VAL A 357 17.85 17.00 -15.47
CA VAL A 357 17.54 15.61 -15.10
C VAL A 357 16.25 15.14 -15.77
N MET A 358 15.20 15.96 -15.80
CA MET A 358 13.94 15.66 -16.49
C MET A 358 14.18 15.23 -17.94
N GLN A 359 15.01 15.98 -18.68
CA GLN A 359 15.37 15.64 -20.06
C GLN A 359 16.12 14.30 -20.15
N LYS A 360 17.06 14.02 -19.24
CA LYS A 360 17.77 12.74 -19.20
C LYS A 360 16.84 11.57 -18.88
N VAL A 361 15.96 11.74 -17.90
CA VAL A 361 15.00 10.74 -17.47
C VAL A 361 14.03 10.41 -18.61
N LEU A 362 13.41 11.41 -19.20
CA LEU A 362 12.45 11.20 -20.30
C LEU A 362 13.13 10.62 -21.54
N ALA A 363 14.38 11.00 -21.84
CA ALA A 363 15.16 10.36 -22.91
C ALA A 363 15.50 8.91 -22.60
N GLY A 364 15.80 8.59 -21.33
CA GLY A 364 16.00 7.23 -20.85
C GLY A 364 14.76 6.37 -21.05
N ILE A 365 13.59 6.88 -20.68
CA ILE A 365 12.28 6.23 -20.90
C ILE A 365 12.04 6.04 -22.40
N TRP A 366 12.11 7.13 -23.18
CA TRP A 366 11.85 7.13 -24.62
C TRP A 366 12.65 6.06 -25.39
N ARG A 367 13.91 5.84 -25.02
CA ARG A 367 14.80 4.91 -25.73
C ARG A 367 14.66 3.45 -25.30
N ASN A 368 14.28 3.19 -24.05
CA ASN A 368 14.46 1.87 -23.43
C ASN A 368 13.16 1.23 -22.93
N VAL A 369 12.04 1.95 -22.89
CA VAL A 369 10.76 1.38 -22.47
C VAL A 369 10.19 0.49 -23.59
N PRO A 370 9.65 -0.72 -23.29
CA PRO A 370 9.14 -1.61 -24.32
C PRO A 370 7.80 -1.11 -24.90
N GLU A 371 6.99 -0.41 -24.11
CA GLU A 371 5.69 0.10 -24.54
C GLU A 371 5.84 1.38 -25.38
N LYS A 372 5.60 1.28 -26.70
CA LYS A 372 5.71 2.41 -27.63
C LYS A 372 4.89 3.64 -27.22
N GLU A 373 3.68 3.44 -26.69
CA GLU A 373 2.84 4.55 -26.24
C GLU A 373 3.47 5.35 -25.09
N ILE A 374 4.20 4.67 -24.18
CA ILE A 374 4.93 5.32 -23.09
C ILE A 374 6.14 6.07 -23.66
N ALA A 375 6.85 5.48 -24.62
CA ALA A 375 7.97 6.14 -25.30
C ALA A 375 7.55 7.44 -25.98
N ASP A 376 6.47 7.41 -26.77
CA ASP A 376 5.93 8.57 -27.48
C ASP A 376 5.43 9.65 -26.51
N ALA A 377 4.80 9.24 -25.40
CA ALA A 377 4.39 10.16 -24.33
C ALA A 377 5.59 10.82 -23.63
N ALA A 378 6.68 10.07 -23.41
CA ALA A 378 7.91 10.60 -22.80
C ALA A 378 8.57 11.67 -23.68
N LEU A 379 8.64 11.45 -25.00
CA LEU A 379 9.12 12.45 -25.95
C LEU A 379 8.23 13.71 -25.94
N THR A 380 6.91 13.53 -25.94
CA THR A 380 5.95 14.65 -25.89
C THR A 380 6.14 15.47 -24.60
N MET A 381 6.29 14.81 -23.45
CA MET A 381 6.55 15.45 -22.16
C MET A 381 7.91 16.17 -22.14
N ALA A 382 8.93 15.61 -22.79
CA ALA A 382 10.26 16.22 -22.88
C ALA A 382 10.21 17.55 -23.64
N ASN A 383 9.46 17.59 -24.74
CA ASN A 383 9.23 18.82 -25.51
C ASN A 383 8.44 19.84 -24.68
N GLN A 384 7.35 19.43 -24.04
CA GLN A 384 6.53 20.33 -23.22
C GLN A 384 7.30 20.91 -22.03
N SER A 385 8.12 20.10 -21.36
CA SER A 385 8.94 20.54 -20.23
C SER A 385 10.04 21.51 -20.64
N LEU A 386 10.68 21.29 -21.81
CA LEU A 386 11.64 22.24 -22.38
C LEU A 386 10.99 23.59 -22.65
N GLU A 387 9.82 23.62 -23.30
CA GLU A 387 9.12 24.87 -23.61
C GLU A 387 8.68 25.62 -22.35
N ARG A 388 8.22 24.91 -21.31
CA ARG A 388 7.93 25.53 -20.00
C ARG A 388 9.18 26.13 -19.35
N ALA A 389 10.31 25.43 -19.42
CA ALA A 389 11.57 25.91 -18.85
C ALA A 389 12.08 27.16 -19.57
N LYS A 390 12.03 27.19 -20.91
CA LYS A 390 12.35 28.37 -21.73
C LYS A 390 11.54 29.60 -21.35
N GLN A 391 10.27 29.41 -20.98
CA GLN A 391 9.39 30.50 -20.56
C GLN A 391 9.68 31.01 -19.14
N THR A 392 10.36 30.22 -18.30
CA THR A 392 10.50 30.49 -16.87
C THR A 392 11.93 30.84 -16.45
N ILE A 393 12.95 30.21 -17.05
CA ILE A 393 14.36 30.46 -16.77
C ILE A 393 14.76 31.79 -17.40
N ALA A 394 15.15 32.76 -16.57
CA ALA A 394 15.49 34.11 -17.04
C ALA A 394 16.93 34.22 -17.59
N PHE A 395 17.83 33.32 -17.21
CA PHE A 395 19.23 33.39 -17.59
C PHE A 395 19.49 32.62 -18.90
N GLU A 396 19.62 33.37 -20.00
CA GLU A 396 19.72 32.83 -21.37
C GLU A 396 20.78 31.71 -21.58
N PRO A 397 21.97 31.76 -20.96
CA PRO A 397 22.94 30.67 -21.09
C PRO A 397 22.44 29.32 -20.56
N GLU A 398 21.58 29.32 -19.54
CA GLU A 398 20.98 28.10 -18.99
C GLU A 398 19.92 27.53 -19.93
N VAL A 399 19.13 28.41 -20.56
CA VAL A 399 18.17 28.03 -21.59
C VAL A 399 18.86 27.39 -22.80
N THR A 400 19.99 27.97 -23.21
CA THR A 400 20.83 27.45 -24.29
C THR A 400 21.37 26.07 -23.93
N LEU A 401 21.97 25.93 -22.74
CA LEU A 401 22.49 24.65 -22.23
C LEU A 401 21.42 23.56 -22.20
N LEU A 402 20.23 23.88 -21.70
CA LEU A 402 19.11 22.94 -21.63
C LEU A 402 18.64 22.51 -23.03
N THR A 403 18.56 23.46 -23.98
CA THR A 403 18.16 23.20 -25.36
C THR A 403 19.16 22.30 -26.08
N GLU A 404 20.46 22.58 -25.97
CA GLU A 404 21.52 21.72 -26.51
C GLU A 404 21.46 20.32 -25.90
N LYS A 405 21.21 20.23 -24.59
CA LYS A 405 21.09 18.96 -23.90
C LYS A 405 19.91 18.14 -24.41
N HIS A 406 18.75 18.76 -24.60
CA HIS A 406 17.57 18.12 -25.18
C HIS A 406 17.86 17.61 -26.59
N GLN A 407 18.39 18.46 -27.48
CA GLN A 407 18.74 18.06 -28.84
C GLN A 407 19.74 16.91 -28.89
N ALA A 408 20.71 16.86 -27.97
CA ALA A 408 21.66 15.75 -27.87
C ALA A 408 21.01 14.43 -27.42
N LEU A 409 19.94 14.49 -26.64
CA LEU A 409 19.25 13.34 -26.08
C LEU A 409 18.13 12.78 -26.97
N PHE A 410 17.53 13.59 -27.83
CA PHE A 410 16.40 13.17 -28.68
C PHE A 410 16.73 13.17 -30.18
N LYS A 411 17.97 12.77 -30.52
CA LYS A 411 18.42 12.56 -31.90
C LYS A 411 17.87 11.29 -32.52
#